data_AF-A0A924RT53-F1
#
_entry.id   AF-A0A924RT53-F1
#
_cell.length_a   1.000
_cell.length_b   1.000
_cell.length_c   1.000
_cell.angle_alpha   90.00
_cell.angle_beta   90.00
_cell.angle_gamma   90.00
#
_symmetry.space_group_name_H-M   'P 1'
#
loop_
_entity.id
_entity.type
_entity.pdbx_description
1 polymer ?
#
loop_
_entity_poly.entity_id
_entity_poly.type
_entity_poly.pdbx_seq_one_letter_code
_entity_poly.pdbx_strand_id
1 'polypeptide(L)'
;MGQRYYSLDVFRGATVALMILVNNPGSWNHIFPPLDHAVWHGCTPTDLVFPFFLFAVGNAMAFVMPKFEKEGNAYFFKKVIKRTLLIFAIGLFLNWSPFVMYQNGSLVAK
;
A
#
# COMPACT_ATOMS: atom_id res chain seq x y z
N MET A 1 -20.07 -14.89 -9.38
CA MET A 1 -18.92 -13.97 -9.41
C MET A 1 -19.39 -12.63 -8.86
N GLY A 2 -18.94 -12.26 -7.67
CA GLY A 2 -19.39 -11.03 -7.00
C GLY A 2 -18.95 -9.78 -7.77
N GLN A 3 -19.84 -8.81 -7.86
CA GLN A 3 -19.64 -7.55 -8.57
C GLN A 3 -18.42 -6.84 -7.99
N ARG A 4 -17.42 -6.56 -8.84
CA ARG A 4 -16.23 -5.81 -8.43
C ARG A 4 -16.61 -4.33 -8.33
N TYR A 5 -16.46 -3.74 -7.15
CA TYR A 5 -16.77 -2.34 -6.93
C TYR A 5 -15.64 -1.45 -7.46
N TYR A 6 -15.80 -1.00 -8.71
CA TYR A 6 -14.81 -0.17 -9.39
C TYR A 6 -14.47 1.10 -8.60
N SER A 7 -15.47 1.75 -8.01
CA SER A 7 -15.27 2.96 -7.18
C SER A 7 -14.34 2.71 -6.00
N LEU A 8 -14.41 1.54 -5.37
CA LEU A 8 -13.56 1.19 -4.23
C LEU A 8 -12.12 0.89 -4.66
N ASP A 9 -11.95 0.24 -5.81
CA ASP A 9 -10.63 -0.02 -6.39
C ASP A 9 -9.95 1.30 -6.79
N VAL A 10 -10.68 2.23 -7.40
CA VAL A 10 -10.19 3.58 -7.75
C VAL A 10 -9.86 4.38 -6.49
N PHE A 11 -10.73 4.37 -5.47
CA PHE A 11 -10.50 5.09 -4.23
C PHE A 11 -9.22 4.62 -3.52
N ARG A 12 -9.05 3.31 -3.35
CA ARG A 12 -7.82 2.73 -2.77
C ARG A 12 -6.59 3.09 -3.61
N GLY A 13 -6.69 3.01 -4.94
CA GLY A 13 -5.60 3.35 -5.85
C GLY A 13 -5.17 4.82 -5.72
N ALA A 14 -6.15 5.73 -5.65
CA ALA A 14 -5.90 7.15 -5.45
C ALA A 14 -5.21 7.42 -4.10
N THR A 15 -5.63 6.73 -3.02
CA THR A 15 -4.97 6.86 -1.72
C THR A 15 -3.51 6.39 -1.75
N VAL A 16 -3.20 5.29 -2.44
CA VAL A 16 -1.82 4.81 -2.59
C VAL A 16 -0.99 5.78 -3.44
N ALA A 17 -1.57 6.33 -4.52
CA ALA A 17 -0.89 7.35 -5.32
C ALA A 17 -0.56 8.61 -4.50
N LEU A 18 -1.50 9.07 -3.67
CA LEU A 18 -1.29 10.19 -2.76
C LEU A 18 -0.20 9.85 -1.72
N MET A 19 -0.23 8.65 -1.15
CA MET A 19 0.81 8.18 -0.22
C MET A 19 2.20 8.21 -0.85
N ILE A 20 2.35 7.78 -2.11
CA ILE A 20 3.64 7.81 -2.81
C ILE A 20 4.07 9.26 -3.07
N LEU A 21 3.13 10.12 -3.50
CA LEU A 21 3.39 11.53 -3.77
C LEU A 21 3.93 12.28 -2.55
N VAL A 22 3.33 12.06 -1.37
CA VAL A 22 3.72 12.76 -0.13
C VAL A 22 4.98 12.19 0.50
N ASN A 23 5.24 10.89 0.35
CA ASN A 23 6.44 10.25 0.92
C ASN A 23 7.71 10.48 0.09
N ASN A 24 7.58 10.94 -1.16
CA ASN A 24 8.73 11.16 -2.02
C ASN A 24 8.72 12.57 -2.65
N PRO A 25 8.84 13.64 -1.84
CA PRO A 25 8.80 15.01 -2.34
C PRO A 25 10.04 15.39 -3.17
N GLY A 26 11.03 14.51 -3.31
CA GLY A 26 12.30 14.77 -3.98
C GLY A 26 13.25 15.63 -3.16
N SER A 27 12.82 16.84 -2.79
CA SER A 27 13.56 17.75 -1.91
C SER A 27 12.70 18.19 -0.72
N TRP A 28 13.15 17.85 0.48
CA TRP A 28 12.52 18.25 1.75
C TRP A 28 12.53 19.77 1.98
N ASN A 29 13.35 20.52 1.22
CA ASN A 29 13.45 21.98 1.29
C ASN A 29 12.49 22.71 0.32
N HIS A 30 11.88 21.99 -0.62
CA HIS A 30 10.97 22.54 -1.64
C HIS A 30 9.65 21.75 -1.70
N ILE A 31 9.08 21.45 -0.55
CA ILE A 31 7.78 20.79 -0.45
C ILE A 31 6.69 21.83 -0.71
N PHE A 32 5.70 21.48 -1.53
CA PHE A 32 4.51 22.32 -1.69
C PHE A 32 3.78 22.40 -0.34
N PRO A 33 3.39 23.58 0.16
CA PRO A 33 2.71 23.73 1.45
C PRO A 33 1.52 22.77 1.71
N PRO A 34 0.65 22.44 0.73
CA PRO A 34 -0.43 21.44 0.95
C PRO A 34 0.04 19.98 0.98
N LEU A 35 1.29 19.70 0.60
CA LEU A 35 1.93 18.37 0.65
C LEU A 35 2.83 18.20 1.88
N ASP A 36 2.98 19.23 2.70
CA ASP A 36 3.70 19.14 3.97
C ASP A 36 2.72 18.79 5.09
N HIS A 37 3.20 18.07 6.10
CA HIS A 37 2.37 17.70 7.24
C HIS A 37 2.12 18.90 8.14
N ALA A 38 0.92 18.99 8.71
CA ALA A 38 0.66 20.00 9.74
C ALA A 38 1.55 19.73 10.96
N VAL A 39 2.25 20.77 11.45
CA VAL A 39 3.19 20.64 12.58
C VAL A 39 2.49 20.26 13.89
N TRP A 40 1.26 20.75 14.11
CA TRP A 40 0.52 20.51 15.36
C TRP A 40 -0.99 20.74 15.25
N HIS A 41 -1.39 21.94 14.81
CA HIS A 41 -2.78 22.31 14.56
C HIS A 41 -2.96 22.64 13.09
N GLY A 42 -3.68 21.78 12.39
CA GLY A 42 -3.93 21.91 10.97
C GLY A 42 -4.49 20.60 10.42
N CYS A 43 -5.08 20.68 9.24
CA CYS A 43 -5.48 19.50 8.47
C CYS A 43 -4.98 19.75 7.05
N THR A 44 -3.91 19.07 6.68
CA THR A 44 -3.41 19.10 5.31
C THR A 44 -3.94 17.88 4.55
N PRO A 45 -4.05 17.95 3.21
CA PRO A 45 -4.44 16.80 2.40
C PRO A 45 -3.60 15.53 2.64
N THR A 46 -2.35 15.67 3.09
CA THR A 46 -1.44 14.54 3.38
C THR A 46 -1.82 13.80 4.66
N ASP A 47 -2.32 14.51 5.67
CA ASP A 47 -2.79 13.94 6.94
C ASP A 47 -4.02 13.05 6.75
N LEU A 48 -4.82 13.33 5.70
CA LEU A 48 -6.06 12.60 5.39
C LEU A 48 -5.84 11.28 4.63
N VAL A 49 -4.64 11.06 4.07
CA VAL A 49 -4.32 9.84 3.32
C VAL A 49 -4.56 8.59 4.16
N PHE A 50 -4.06 8.59 5.39
CA PHE A 50 -4.15 7.44 6.28
C PHE A 50 -5.60 7.16 6.74
N PRO A 51 -6.38 8.16 7.22
CA PRO A 51 -7.81 7.99 7.47
C PRO A 51 -8.60 7.46 6.27
N PHE A 52 -8.37 7.99 5.07
CA PHE A 52 -9.03 7.50 3.86
C PHE A 52 -8.64 6.06 3.51
N PHE A 53 -7.37 5.69 3.73
CA PHE A 53 -6.92 4.32 3.56
C PHE A 53 -7.65 3.36 4.50
N LEU A 54 -7.73 3.70 5.80
CA LEU A 54 -8.46 2.89 6.78
C LEU A 54 -9.94 2.75 6.44
N PHE A 55 -10.58 3.83 5.99
CA PHE A 55 -11.97 3.79 5.52
C PHE A 55 -12.15 2.87 4.31
N ALA A 56 -11.23 2.90 3.34
CA ALA A 56 -11.26 2.00 2.18
C ALA A 56 -11.14 0.53 2.61
N VAL A 57 -10.22 0.23 3.53
CA VAL A 57 -9.99 -1.11 4.07
C VAL A 57 -11.21 -1.61 4.84
N GLY A 58 -11.82 -0.74 5.67
CA GLY A 58 -13.02 -1.06 6.43
C GLY A 58 -14.21 -1.40 5.52
N ASN A 59 -14.47 -0.58 4.50
CA ASN A 59 -15.51 -0.86 3.51
C ASN A 59 -15.23 -2.17 2.76
N ALA A 60 -13.98 -2.39 2.32
CA ALA A 60 -13.60 -3.64 1.67
C ALA A 60 -13.90 -4.84 2.58
N MET A 61 -13.60 -4.75 3.88
CA MET A 61 -13.86 -5.83 4.85
C MET A 61 -15.35 -6.16 4.99
N ALA A 62 -16.21 -5.13 5.06
CA ALA A 62 -17.66 -5.33 5.12
C ALA A 62 -18.20 -6.11 3.92
N PHE A 63 -17.64 -5.91 2.72
CA PHE A 63 -18.06 -6.64 1.52
C PHE A 63 -17.56 -8.08 1.44
N VAL A 64 -16.41 -8.42 2.05
CA VAL A 64 -15.90 -9.81 2.05
C VAL A 64 -16.46 -10.66 3.20
N MET A 65 -16.93 -10.07 4.30
CA MET A 65 -17.43 -10.82 5.46
C MET A 65 -18.53 -11.85 5.11
N PRO A 66 -19.58 -11.50 4.36
CA PRO A 66 -20.66 -12.44 4.03
C PRO A 66 -20.19 -13.60 3.14
N LYS A 67 -19.10 -13.39 2.39
CA LYS A 67 -18.50 -14.45 1.56
C LYS A 67 -17.69 -15.43 2.41
N PHE A 68 -17.01 -14.95 3.44
CA PHE A 68 -16.26 -15.81 4.36
C PHE A 68 -17.17 -16.65 5.25
N GLU A 69 -18.33 -16.11 5.67
CA GLU A 69 -19.34 -16.87 6.40
C GLU A 69 -19.91 -18.04 5.59
N LYS A 70 -20.02 -17.88 4.25
CA LYS A 70 -20.55 -18.92 3.35
C LYS A 70 -19.53 -19.99 2.94
N GLU A 71 -18.26 -19.60 2.72
CA GLU A 71 -17.22 -20.50 2.18
C GLU A 71 -16.38 -21.19 3.28
N GLY A 72 -16.52 -20.77 4.55
CA GLY A 72 -15.90 -21.40 5.72
C GLY A 72 -14.43 -21.03 5.96
N ASN A 73 -13.93 -21.36 7.16
CA ASN A 73 -12.61 -20.95 7.65
C ASN A 73 -11.44 -21.45 6.79
N ALA A 74 -11.51 -22.68 6.26
CA ALA A 74 -10.44 -23.25 5.46
C ALA A 74 -10.16 -22.45 4.17
N TYR A 75 -11.21 -21.93 3.54
CA TYR A 75 -11.08 -21.08 2.36
C TYR A 75 -10.43 -19.73 2.72
N PHE A 76 -10.82 -19.14 3.85
CA PHE A 76 -10.21 -17.90 4.36
C PHE A 76 -8.71 -18.07 4.60
N PHE A 77 -8.28 -19.09 5.35
CA PHE A 77 -6.87 -19.33 5.64
C PHE A 77 -6.05 -19.59 4.37
N LYS A 78 -6.55 -20.41 3.45
CA LYS A 78 -5.87 -20.65 2.16
C LYS A 78 -5.65 -19.35 1.38
N LYS A 79 -6.66 -18.46 1.37
CA LYS A 79 -6.59 -17.17 0.69
C LYS A 79 -5.61 -16.21 1.38
N VAL A 80 -5.64 -16.13 2.70
CA VAL A 80 -4.73 -15.28 3.49
C VAL A 80 -3.28 -15.73 3.32
N ILE A 81 -2.99 -17.02 3.55
CA ILE A 81 -1.64 -17.58 3.43
C ILE A 81 -1.07 -17.34 2.03
N LYS A 82 -1.86 -17.62 0.97
CA LYS A 82 -1.40 -17.37 -0.40
C LYS A 82 -1.04 -15.90 -0.64
N ARG A 83 -1.85 -14.96 -0.15
CA ARG A 83 -1.57 -13.52 -0.28
C ARG A 83 -0.35 -13.10 0.52
N THR A 84 -0.21 -13.59 1.75
CA THR A 84 0.95 -13.32 2.60
C THR A 84 2.24 -13.82 1.94
N LEU A 85 2.25 -15.06 1.44
CA LEU A 85 3.41 -15.61 0.74
C LEU A 85 3.77 -14.82 -0.52
N LEU A 86 2.78 -14.40 -1.30
CA LEU A 86 3.03 -13.57 -2.49
C LEU A 86 3.62 -12.21 -2.14
N ILE A 87 3.04 -11.50 -1.17
CA ILE A 87 3.55 -10.18 -0.73
C ILE A 87 4.96 -10.33 -0.16
N PHE A 88 5.19 -11.36 0.64
CA PHE A 88 6.50 -11.66 1.21
C PHE A 88 7.54 -11.99 0.12
N ALA A 89 7.18 -12.83 -0.85
CA ALA A 89 8.07 -13.17 -1.97
C ALA A 89 8.41 -11.95 -2.83
N ILE A 90 7.44 -11.06 -3.09
CA ILE A 90 7.68 -9.79 -3.77
C ILE A 90 8.63 -8.91 -2.94
N GLY A 91 8.43 -8.83 -1.63
CA GLY A 91 9.31 -8.10 -0.72
C GLY A 91 10.75 -8.65 -0.72
N LEU A 92 10.92 -9.97 -0.67
CA LEU A 92 12.22 -10.62 -0.78
C LEU A 92 12.90 -10.31 -2.12
N PHE A 93 12.15 -10.41 -3.21
CA PHE A 93 12.66 -10.12 -4.54
C PHE A 93 13.11 -8.65 -4.68
N LEU A 94 12.31 -7.71 -4.14
CA LEU A 94 12.65 -6.29 -4.12
C LEU A 94 13.88 -5.99 -3.23
N ASN A 95 14.04 -6.69 -2.10
CA ASN A 95 15.21 -6.54 -1.22
C ASN A 95 16.50 -7.10 -1.83
N TRP A 96 16.35 -8.18 -2.60
CA TRP A 96 17.47 -8.78 -3.33
C TRP A 96 17.91 -7.89 -4.49
N SER A 97 17.02 -7.06 -5.03
CA SER A 97 17.36 -6.02 -6.00
C SER A 97 18.02 -4.80 -5.31
N PRO A 98 19.14 -4.25 -5.81
CA PRO A 98 19.88 -4.66 -6.99
C PRO A 98 20.74 -5.90 -6.71
N PHE A 99 20.57 -6.95 -7.53
CA PHE A 99 21.32 -8.22 -7.46
C PHE A 99 22.83 -8.03 -7.68
N VAL A 100 23.23 -6.84 -8.11
CA VAL A 100 24.60 -6.42 -8.33
C VAL A 100 24.84 -5.11 -7.59
N MET A 101 25.87 -5.09 -6.75
CA MET A 101 26.40 -3.89 -6.13
C MET A 101 27.69 -3.48 -6.85
N TYR A 102 27.85 -2.18 -7.09
CA TYR A 102 29.10 -1.64 -7.60
C TYR A 102 30.05 -1.44 -6.43
N GLN A 103 31.11 -2.25 -6.36
CA GLN A 103 32.12 -2.17 -5.30
C GLN A 103 33.52 -2.12 -5.95
N ASN A 104 34.28 -1.08 -5.62
CA ASN A 104 35.68 -0.89 -6.03
C ASN A 104 35.95 -1.08 -7.55
N GLY A 105 35.11 -0.50 -8.41
CA GLY A 105 35.34 -0.54 -9.87
C GLY A 105 34.84 -1.82 -10.56
N SER A 106 34.17 -2.72 -9.84
CA SER A 106 33.60 -3.96 -10.40
C SER A 106 32.15 -4.14 -9.95
N LEU A 107 31.34 -4.77 -10.81
CA LEU A 107 29.99 -5.21 -10.46
C LEU A 107 30.09 -6.55 -9.72
N VAL A 108 29.85 -6.52 -8.42
CA VAL A 108 29.83 -7.72 -7.56
C VAL A 108 28.39 -8.11 -7.34
N ALA A 109 28.04 -9.38 -7.51
CA ALA A 109 26.71 -9.86 -7.13
C ALA A 109 26.53 -9.68 -5.62
N LYS A 110 25.39 -9.14 -5.20
CA LYS A 110 25.01 -9.01 -3.79
C LYS A 110 24.79 -10.38 -3.15
#